data_AF-A0A927VHH5-F1
#
_entry.id   AF-A0A927VHH5-F1
#
_cell.length_a   1.000
_cell.length_b   1.000
_cell.length_c   1.000
_cell.angle_alpha   90.00
_cell.angle_beta   90.00
_cell.angle_gamma   90.00
#
_symmetry.space_group_name_H-M   'P 1'
#
loop_
_entity.id
_entity.type
_entity.pdbx_description
1 polymer ?
#
loop_
_entity_poly.entity_id
_entity_poly.type
_entity_poly.pdbx_seq_one_letter_code
_entity_poly.pdbx_strand_id
1 'polypeptide(L)'
;MGKMVYVDLTHPFGAEIPRWPYFDKPVIDSKHSMAKGGVLTQYVGCTMHTGTHCDAPRHVMEVEFDGRRARYTHEMPIDAYTGEAVALDIQCGRWELITGEHLDDACRRMGIDPDPAKGELEGKVVCLVTGMHRLFDDTKEYYHYSCGTGREAGEWFVDHKVKCVAMDMQALDHPLHTAMGNNGMTRMNLLGASGNPITEEYKALFGEESYARFDKWEFVKHFGQEAYDKMYGSLEEIGCWGTWEPCHKTMLGHGIVGVENLGGDVDKVLGKKFMFYCFPLRWYMGDGSMARCVAYIDEDDLNDVPDRTYKYAGTGVESRETFLKHKYTCDRKLEEPSRMVTQLCEELVNGK
;
A
#
# COMPACT_ATOMS: atom_id res chain seq x y z
N MET A 1 -15.54 -13.71 27.25
CA MET A 1 -14.77 -12.66 26.56
C MET A 1 -13.44 -12.61 27.26
N GLY A 2 -12.36 -12.91 26.55
CA GLY A 2 -11.01 -12.77 27.06
C GLY A 2 -10.67 -11.29 27.26
N LYS A 3 -9.43 -11.03 27.62
CA LYS A 3 -8.96 -9.68 27.90
C LYS A 3 -8.72 -8.96 26.57
N MET A 4 -9.44 -7.87 26.33
CA MET A 4 -9.18 -7.06 25.15
C MET A 4 -7.91 -6.24 25.31
N VAL A 5 -7.11 -6.18 24.24
CA VAL A 5 -5.82 -5.48 24.20
C VAL A 5 -5.69 -4.62 22.94
N TYR A 6 -4.76 -3.67 22.99
CA TYR A 6 -4.40 -2.85 21.85
C TYR A 6 -3.04 -3.30 21.29
N VAL A 7 -2.96 -3.46 19.97
CA VAL A 7 -1.73 -3.77 19.24
C VAL A 7 -1.39 -2.57 18.35
N ASP A 8 -0.17 -2.06 18.46
CA ASP A 8 0.30 -0.94 17.65
C ASP A 8 0.67 -1.41 16.25
N LEU A 9 -0.01 -0.88 15.23
CA LEU A 9 0.19 -1.21 13.81
C LEU A 9 0.98 -0.12 13.09
N THR A 10 1.74 0.69 13.83
CA THR A 10 2.41 1.89 13.32
C THR A 10 3.93 1.76 13.42
N HIS A 11 4.65 2.20 12.38
CA HIS A 11 6.08 2.39 12.49
C HIS A 11 6.42 3.61 13.36
N PRO A 12 7.53 3.58 14.13
CA PRO A 12 7.95 4.74 14.91
C PRO A 12 8.33 5.91 14.00
N PHE A 13 7.85 7.09 14.35
CA PHE A 13 8.16 8.32 13.64
C PHE A 13 9.43 9.00 14.18
N GLY A 14 10.27 9.49 13.27
CA GLY A 14 11.52 10.18 13.60
C GLY A 14 12.11 10.93 12.41
N ALA A 15 13.16 11.71 12.67
CA ALA A 15 13.85 12.51 11.64
C ALA A 15 14.53 11.65 10.55
N GLU A 16 14.84 10.41 10.89
CA GLU A 16 15.51 9.45 10.01
C GLU A 16 14.55 8.31 9.60
N ILE A 17 13.24 8.55 9.63
CA ILE A 17 12.27 7.59 9.10
C ILE A 17 12.51 7.40 7.59
N PRO A 18 12.38 6.17 7.07
CA PRO A 18 12.31 5.94 5.62
C PRO A 18 11.26 6.86 5.01
N ARG A 19 11.60 7.45 3.86
CA ARG A 19 10.72 8.36 3.14
C ARG A 19 10.74 8.03 1.66
N TRP A 20 9.68 8.41 0.98
CA TRP A 20 9.62 8.37 -0.47
C TRP A 20 10.90 8.96 -1.09
N PRO A 21 11.53 8.31 -2.08
CA PRO A 21 12.87 8.68 -2.56
C PRO A 21 13.07 10.11 -3.09
N TYR A 22 12.00 10.89 -3.24
CA TYR A 22 12.05 12.30 -3.66
C TYR A 22 11.50 13.29 -2.63
N PHE A 23 11.12 12.84 -1.43
CA PHE A 23 10.69 13.72 -0.34
C PHE A 23 11.86 14.19 0.53
N ASP A 24 11.71 15.41 1.05
CA ASP A 24 12.58 15.93 2.10
C ASP A 24 12.37 15.16 3.40
N LYS A 25 13.44 14.98 4.18
CA LYS A 25 13.35 14.30 5.47
C LYS A 25 12.62 15.16 6.51
N PRO A 26 11.92 14.54 7.48
CA PRO A 26 11.38 15.27 8.62
C PRO A 26 12.48 16.02 9.40
N VAL A 27 12.19 17.26 9.75
CA VAL A 27 13.01 18.07 10.66
C VAL A 27 12.39 18.00 12.04
N ILE A 28 13.10 17.38 12.99
CA ILE A 28 12.72 17.35 14.41
C ILE A 28 13.81 18.08 15.21
N ASP A 29 13.45 19.22 15.79
CA ASP A 29 14.37 20.11 16.50
C ASP A 29 13.84 20.48 17.88
N SER A 30 14.70 20.64 18.88
CA SER A 30 14.30 21.06 20.23
C SER A 30 14.29 22.58 20.37
N LYS A 31 13.17 23.16 20.79
CA LYS A 31 13.07 24.60 21.11
C LYS A 31 13.44 24.91 22.56
N HIS A 32 13.18 23.96 23.46
CA HIS A 32 13.62 24.01 24.86
C HIS A 32 14.29 22.70 25.23
N SER A 33 15.34 22.74 26.05
CA SER A 33 15.97 21.54 26.61
C SER A 33 15.64 21.40 28.09
N MET A 34 15.44 20.15 28.53
CA MET A 34 15.10 19.85 29.93
C MET A 34 16.12 20.44 30.91
N ALA A 35 17.41 20.27 30.63
CA ALA A 35 18.48 20.74 31.51
C ALA A 35 18.56 22.27 31.65
N LYS A 36 18.21 23.03 30.60
CA LYS A 36 18.28 24.50 30.62
C LYS A 36 16.96 25.14 31.07
N GLY A 37 15.84 24.61 30.59
CA GLY A 37 14.52 25.22 30.74
C GLY A 37 13.56 24.51 31.69
N GLY A 38 13.91 23.32 32.20
CA GLY A 38 12.98 22.47 32.96
C GLY A 38 11.81 21.91 32.15
N VAL A 39 11.83 22.12 30.83
CA VAL A 39 10.81 21.68 29.87
C VAL A 39 11.49 21.25 28.57
N LEU A 40 11.00 20.16 27.97
CA LEU A 40 11.38 19.73 26.63
C LEU A 40 10.24 20.08 25.68
N THR A 41 10.54 20.81 24.61
CA THR A 41 9.58 21.14 23.55
C THR A 41 10.27 20.92 22.21
N GLN A 42 9.59 20.27 21.28
CA GLN A 42 10.12 20.00 19.94
C GLN A 42 9.26 20.67 18.86
N TYR A 43 9.92 21.04 17.77
CA TYR A 43 9.34 21.44 16.50
C TYR A 43 9.45 20.28 15.52
N VAL A 44 8.39 20.06 14.74
CA VAL A 44 8.36 19.06 13.66
C VAL A 44 7.97 19.77 12.38
N GLY A 45 8.77 19.62 11.33
CA GLY A 45 8.44 20.02 9.96
C GLY A 45 8.63 18.83 9.02
N CYS A 46 7.58 18.39 8.33
CA CYS A 46 7.63 17.24 7.43
C CYS A 46 6.49 17.27 6.40
N THR A 47 6.64 16.49 5.34
CA THR A 47 5.51 16.07 4.50
C THR A 47 4.61 15.14 5.30
N MET A 48 3.30 15.24 5.10
CA MET A 48 2.32 14.47 5.87
C MET A 48 2.16 13.02 5.40
N HIS A 49 2.56 12.75 4.15
CA HIS A 49 2.73 11.42 3.54
C HIS A 49 4.08 10.81 3.93
N THR A 50 4.26 10.56 5.23
CA THR A 50 5.50 10.07 5.82
C THR A 50 5.20 8.98 6.83
N GLY A 51 5.98 7.90 6.85
CA GLY A 51 5.75 6.78 7.77
C GLY A 51 4.37 6.16 7.58
N THR A 52 3.79 5.61 8.65
CA THR A 52 2.40 5.14 8.62
C THR A 52 1.46 6.34 8.51
N HIS A 53 0.74 6.46 7.40
CA HIS A 53 -0.07 7.63 7.08
C HIS A 53 -1.34 7.27 6.31
N CYS A 54 -2.22 8.26 6.18
CA CYS A 54 -3.54 8.14 5.58
C CYS A 54 -3.71 9.07 4.39
N ASP A 55 -4.40 8.59 3.36
CA ASP A 55 -4.67 9.34 2.13
C ASP A 55 -6.15 9.69 1.99
N ALA A 56 -6.43 10.98 1.81
CA ALA A 56 -7.74 11.47 1.46
C ALA A 56 -7.87 11.59 -0.07
N PRO A 57 -9.10 11.62 -0.63
CA PRO A 57 -9.27 11.62 -2.07
C PRO A 57 -8.54 12.74 -2.82
N ARG A 58 -8.41 13.91 -2.19
CA ARG A 58 -7.70 15.06 -2.75
C ARG A 58 -6.20 14.85 -2.95
N HIS A 59 -5.61 13.79 -2.43
CA HIS A 59 -4.20 13.46 -2.60
C HIS A 59 -3.80 13.32 -4.08
N VAL A 60 -4.58 12.55 -4.86
CA VAL A 60 -4.27 12.22 -6.26
C VAL A 60 -5.35 12.61 -7.26
N MET A 61 -6.44 13.22 -6.80
CA MET A 61 -7.60 13.56 -7.63
C MET A 61 -8.09 14.99 -7.41
N GLU A 62 -8.56 15.61 -8.49
CA GLU A 62 -9.27 16.89 -8.41
C GLU A 62 -10.78 16.68 -8.14
N VAL A 63 -11.34 15.62 -8.73
CA VAL A 63 -12.77 15.27 -8.76
C VAL A 63 -12.90 13.77 -8.51
N GLU A 64 -13.84 13.36 -7.64
CA GLU A 64 -14.22 11.96 -7.42
C GLU A 64 -15.17 11.47 -8.53
N PHE A 65 -15.38 10.16 -8.68
CA PHE A 65 -16.17 9.61 -9.79
C PHE A 65 -17.67 9.96 -9.74
N ASP A 66 -18.16 10.45 -8.61
CA ASP A 66 -19.51 11.01 -8.49
C ASP A 66 -19.62 12.47 -8.99
N GLY A 67 -18.53 13.03 -9.51
CA GLY A 67 -18.46 14.37 -10.09
C GLY A 67 -18.25 15.49 -9.08
N ARG A 68 -18.18 15.20 -7.77
CA ARG A 68 -17.84 16.22 -6.76
C ARG A 68 -16.33 16.45 -6.72
N ARG A 69 -15.93 17.64 -6.24
CA ARG A 69 -14.53 17.91 -5.93
C ARG A 69 -14.01 16.90 -4.89
N ALA A 70 -12.86 16.28 -5.16
CA ALA A 70 -12.25 15.30 -4.27
C ALA A 70 -11.97 15.88 -2.89
N ARG A 71 -12.37 15.16 -1.85
CA ARG A 71 -12.41 15.61 -0.45
C ARG A 71 -11.05 15.60 0.23
N TYR A 72 -10.84 16.56 1.13
CA TYR A 72 -9.70 16.63 2.05
C TYR A 72 -9.98 15.85 3.34
N THR A 73 -8.94 15.59 4.14
CA THR A 73 -9.03 14.80 5.39
C THR A 73 -10.10 15.32 6.36
N HIS A 74 -10.21 16.64 6.55
CA HIS A 74 -11.20 17.23 7.45
C HIS A 74 -12.68 17.12 7.00
N GLU A 75 -12.92 16.72 5.75
CA GLU A 75 -14.24 16.52 5.15
C GLU A 75 -14.65 15.05 5.11
N MET A 76 -13.71 14.14 5.37
CA MET A 76 -14.01 12.72 5.49
C MET A 76 -14.80 12.44 6.77
N PRO A 77 -15.71 11.46 6.78
CA PRO A 77 -16.31 10.95 8.00
C PRO A 77 -15.24 10.55 9.03
N ILE A 78 -15.53 10.78 10.31
CA ILE A 78 -14.58 10.49 11.40
C ILE A 78 -14.16 9.02 11.44
N ASP A 79 -15.04 8.12 11.01
CA ASP A 79 -14.84 6.68 10.97
C ASP A 79 -14.43 6.17 9.59
N ALA A 80 -14.07 7.04 8.63
CA ALA A 80 -13.68 6.62 7.28
C ALA A 80 -12.51 5.62 7.28
N TYR A 81 -11.58 5.76 8.23
CA TYR A 81 -10.40 4.92 8.38
C TYR A 81 -10.53 3.89 9.51
N THR A 82 -11.69 3.79 10.17
CA THR A 82 -11.91 3.00 11.39
C THR A 82 -13.09 2.05 11.21
N GLY A 83 -12.98 0.85 11.78
CA GLY A 83 -14.07 -0.12 11.77
C GLY A 83 -13.60 -1.55 11.96
N GLU A 84 -14.52 -2.49 11.75
CA GLU A 84 -14.18 -3.92 11.70
C GLU A 84 -13.18 -4.17 10.58
N ALA A 85 -12.15 -4.96 10.86
CA ALA A 85 -11.03 -5.17 9.98
C ALA A 85 -10.65 -6.64 9.83
N VAL A 86 -10.01 -6.94 8.70
CA VAL A 86 -9.35 -8.21 8.41
C VAL A 86 -7.89 -7.95 8.05
N ALA A 87 -6.95 -8.73 8.58
CA ALA A 87 -5.56 -8.71 8.11
C ALA A 87 -5.29 -9.88 7.17
N LEU A 88 -5.45 -9.62 5.88
CA LEU A 88 -5.21 -10.58 4.82
C LEU A 88 -3.70 -10.79 4.64
N ASP A 89 -3.25 -12.03 4.79
CA ASP A 89 -1.90 -12.44 4.44
C ASP A 89 -1.80 -12.55 2.91
N ILE A 90 -1.13 -11.61 2.24
CA ILE A 90 -1.04 -11.59 0.78
C ILE A 90 0.22 -12.33 0.35
N GLN A 91 0.06 -13.45 -0.36
CA GLN A 91 1.17 -14.25 -0.87
C GLN A 91 1.62 -13.72 -2.23
N CYS A 92 2.48 -12.71 -2.21
CA CYS A 92 3.10 -12.13 -3.40
C CYS A 92 4.61 -12.10 -3.27
N GLY A 93 5.28 -12.03 -4.41
CA GLY A 93 6.72 -11.90 -4.51
C GLY A 93 7.19 -10.51 -4.85
N ARG A 94 8.51 -10.39 -4.92
CA ARG A 94 9.19 -9.14 -5.27
C ARG A 94 8.68 -8.63 -6.61
N TRP A 95 8.30 -7.35 -6.67
CA TRP A 95 7.72 -6.72 -7.88
C TRP A 95 6.45 -7.38 -8.44
N GLU A 96 5.82 -8.28 -7.69
CA GLU A 96 4.58 -8.87 -8.15
C GLU A 96 3.44 -7.85 -8.04
N LEU A 97 2.67 -7.73 -9.12
CA LEU A 97 1.44 -6.94 -9.15
C LEU A 97 0.34 -7.75 -8.47
N ILE A 98 -0.22 -7.22 -7.38
CA ILE A 98 -1.30 -7.86 -6.63
C ILE A 98 -2.58 -7.76 -7.45
N THR A 99 -3.17 -8.92 -7.76
CA THR A 99 -4.40 -9.09 -8.54
C THR A 99 -5.56 -9.54 -7.66
N GLY A 100 -6.78 -9.57 -8.20
CA GLY A 100 -7.95 -10.13 -7.52
C GLY A 100 -7.74 -11.59 -7.05
N GLU A 101 -7.00 -12.40 -7.80
CA GLU A 101 -6.72 -13.79 -7.42
C GLU A 101 -5.90 -13.90 -6.12
N HIS A 102 -4.96 -12.97 -5.90
CA HIS A 102 -4.18 -12.90 -4.67
C HIS A 102 -5.07 -12.52 -3.47
N LEU A 103 -5.99 -11.58 -3.69
CA LEU A 103 -6.94 -11.12 -2.67
C LEU A 103 -7.96 -12.22 -2.33
N ASP A 104 -8.47 -12.90 -3.35
CA ASP A 104 -9.39 -14.03 -3.18
C ASP A 104 -8.73 -15.20 -2.45
N ASP A 105 -7.50 -15.56 -2.81
CA ASP A 105 -6.74 -16.60 -2.11
C ASP A 105 -6.58 -16.27 -0.62
N ALA A 106 -6.19 -15.03 -0.31
CA ALA A 106 -6.04 -14.59 1.07
C ALA A 106 -7.37 -14.63 1.83
N CYS A 107 -8.47 -14.23 1.20
CA CYS A 107 -9.82 -14.36 1.78
C CYS A 107 -10.16 -15.83 2.07
N ARG A 108 -9.97 -16.73 1.10
CA ARG A 108 -10.25 -18.16 1.27
C ARG A 108 -9.42 -18.78 2.40
N ARG A 109 -8.14 -18.42 2.52
CA ARG A 109 -7.27 -18.90 3.61
C ARG A 109 -7.69 -18.40 4.98
N MET A 110 -8.40 -17.27 5.05
CA MET A 110 -9.03 -16.76 6.26
C MET A 110 -10.49 -17.25 6.47
N GLY A 111 -11.01 -18.09 5.57
CA GLY A 111 -12.39 -18.55 5.61
C GLY A 111 -13.42 -17.45 5.33
N ILE A 112 -13.04 -16.44 4.54
CA ILE A 112 -13.92 -15.40 4.01
C ILE A 112 -14.28 -15.78 2.58
N ASP A 113 -15.57 -15.77 2.23
CA ASP A 113 -16.00 -15.97 0.85
C ASP A 113 -15.61 -14.73 0.00
N PRO A 114 -14.78 -14.88 -1.05
CA PRO A 114 -14.36 -13.77 -1.89
C PRO A 114 -15.40 -13.35 -2.93
N ASP A 115 -16.59 -13.96 -2.97
CA ASP A 115 -17.67 -13.47 -3.82
C ASP A 115 -18.24 -12.16 -3.25
N PRO A 116 -18.12 -11.01 -3.96
CA PRO A 116 -18.62 -9.73 -3.48
C PRO A 116 -20.13 -9.74 -3.21
N ALA A 117 -20.91 -10.64 -3.83
CA ALA A 117 -22.33 -10.80 -3.57
C ALA A 117 -22.65 -11.31 -2.15
N LYS A 118 -21.67 -11.89 -1.44
CA LYS A 118 -21.81 -12.32 -0.05
C LYS A 118 -21.68 -11.16 0.94
N GLY A 119 -21.00 -10.08 0.54
CA GLY A 119 -20.83 -8.88 1.36
C GLY A 119 -20.00 -9.09 2.63
N GLU A 120 -19.14 -10.12 2.70
CA GLU A 120 -18.34 -10.39 3.91
C GLU A 120 -17.31 -9.30 4.22
N LEU A 121 -16.92 -8.49 3.23
CA LEU A 121 -15.99 -7.37 3.37
C LEU A 121 -16.67 -5.99 3.30
N GLU A 122 -17.99 -5.94 3.06
CA GLU A 122 -18.72 -4.68 2.91
C GLU A 122 -18.58 -3.81 4.17
N GLY A 123 -18.11 -2.58 3.98
CA GLY A 123 -17.91 -1.61 5.07
C GLY A 123 -16.74 -1.91 6.01
N LYS A 124 -15.91 -2.92 5.74
CA LYS A 124 -14.75 -3.29 6.55
C LYS A 124 -13.47 -2.55 6.12
N VAL A 125 -12.51 -2.52 7.04
CA VAL A 125 -11.11 -2.17 6.73
C VAL A 125 -10.39 -3.44 6.28
N VAL A 126 -9.79 -3.42 5.09
CA VAL A 126 -9.00 -4.54 4.58
C VAL A 126 -7.52 -4.20 4.74
N CYS A 127 -6.83 -4.88 5.66
CA CYS A 127 -5.39 -4.74 5.84
C CYS A 127 -4.67 -5.77 4.97
N LEU A 128 -3.87 -5.33 4.00
CA LEU A 128 -3.01 -6.19 3.19
C LEU A 128 -1.64 -6.30 3.87
N VAL A 129 -1.27 -7.52 4.25
CA VAL A 129 0.03 -7.81 4.86
C VAL A 129 0.82 -8.69 3.91
N THR A 130 1.81 -8.09 3.24
CA THR A 130 2.67 -8.74 2.25
C THR A 130 4.00 -9.21 2.84
N GLY A 131 4.34 -8.70 4.03
CA GLY A 131 5.65 -8.85 4.65
C GLY A 131 6.60 -7.68 4.37
N MET A 132 6.22 -6.72 3.54
CA MET A 132 6.99 -5.51 3.27
C MET A 132 7.23 -4.67 4.52
N HIS A 133 6.35 -4.71 5.53
CA HIS A 133 6.62 -4.05 6.82
C HIS A 133 7.98 -4.50 7.40
N ARG A 134 8.41 -5.75 7.21
CA ARG A 134 9.69 -6.26 7.76
C ARG A 134 10.91 -5.69 7.05
N LEU A 135 10.70 -5.18 5.83
CA LEU A 135 11.72 -4.53 5.01
C LEU A 135 11.69 -3.00 5.15
N PHE A 136 10.76 -2.42 5.92
CA PHE A 136 10.63 -0.97 6.15
C PHE A 136 11.97 -0.34 6.56
N ASP A 137 12.64 0.29 5.60
CA ASP A 137 13.98 0.87 5.72
C ASP A 137 14.26 1.74 4.47
N ASP A 138 15.27 2.62 4.53
CA ASP A 138 15.73 3.43 3.40
C ASP A 138 16.56 2.56 2.43
N THR A 139 15.89 1.64 1.75
CA THR A 139 16.52 0.65 0.87
C THR A 139 15.79 0.53 -0.47
N LYS A 140 16.54 0.09 -1.49
CA LYS A 140 15.95 -0.30 -2.77
C LYS A 140 14.99 -1.48 -2.61
N GLU A 141 15.24 -2.38 -1.66
CA GLU A 141 14.35 -3.52 -1.43
C GLU A 141 12.97 -3.06 -0.99
N TYR A 142 12.89 -2.10 -0.07
CA TYR A 142 11.61 -1.56 0.39
C TYR A 142 10.92 -0.68 -0.65
N TYR A 143 11.64 0.27 -1.25
CA TYR A 143 11.02 1.25 -2.15
C TYR A 143 10.95 0.77 -3.59
N HIS A 144 12.09 0.38 -4.16
CA HIS A 144 12.18 0.11 -5.59
C HIS A 144 11.56 -1.23 -5.94
N TYR A 145 11.67 -2.22 -5.06
CA TYR A 145 11.37 -3.64 -5.33
C TYR A 145 10.15 -4.19 -4.60
N SER A 146 9.38 -3.32 -3.93
CA SER A 146 8.11 -3.70 -3.35
C SER A 146 7.20 -4.35 -4.38
N CYS A 147 6.42 -5.33 -3.93
CA CYS A 147 5.15 -5.63 -4.58
C CYS A 147 4.19 -4.42 -4.47
N GLY A 148 3.02 -4.52 -5.07
CA GLY A 148 1.99 -3.50 -4.91
C GLY A 148 0.78 -3.75 -5.76
N THR A 149 -0.22 -2.89 -5.59
CA THR A 149 -1.50 -3.04 -6.27
C THR A 149 -1.54 -2.23 -7.57
N GLY A 150 -2.60 -2.40 -8.35
CA GLY A 150 -2.88 -1.62 -9.54
C GLY A 150 -4.38 -1.51 -9.78
N ARG A 151 -4.78 -1.21 -11.02
CA ARG A 151 -6.19 -0.96 -11.37
C ARG A 151 -7.14 -2.08 -10.96
N GLU A 152 -6.79 -3.33 -11.27
CA GLU A 152 -7.65 -4.49 -11.02
C GLU A 152 -7.90 -4.73 -9.52
N ALA A 153 -6.89 -4.52 -8.66
CA ALA A 153 -7.08 -4.57 -7.22
C ALA A 153 -7.97 -3.43 -6.71
N GLY A 154 -7.80 -2.22 -7.27
CA GLY A 154 -8.69 -1.09 -7.01
C GLY A 154 -10.16 -1.39 -7.32
N GLU A 155 -10.43 -2.02 -8.47
CA GLU A 155 -11.77 -2.46 -8.86
C GLU A 155 -12.30 -3.53 -7.92
N TRP A 156 -11.47 -4.50 -7.54
CA TRP A 156 -11.83 -5.52 -6.56
C TRP A 156 -12.29 -4.89 -5.23
N PHE A 157 -11.58 -3.87 -4.72
CA PHE A 157 -11.97 -3.17 -3.48
C PHE A 157 -13.32 -2.45 -3.62
N VAL A 158 -13.59 -1.86 -4.79
CA VAL A 158 -14.86 -1.19 -5.09
C VAL A 158 -16.01 -2.19 -5.15
N ASP A 159 -15.83 -3.32 -5.84
CA ASP A 159 -16.84 -4.37 -5.98
C ASP A 159 -17.21 -4.98 -4.61
N HIS A 160 -16.21 -5.12 -3.73
CA HIS A 160 -16.40 -5.60 -2.36
C HIS A 160 -16.90 -4.52 -1.39
N LYS A 161 -17.04 -3.27 -1.85
CA LYS A 161 -17.47 -2.10 -1.06
C LYS A 161 -16.70 -1.96 0.25
N VAL A 162 -15.39 -2.17 0.19
CA VAL A 162 -14.54 -2.00 1.37
C VAL A 162 -14.56 -0.53 1.79
N LYS A 163 -14.45 -0.25 3.08
CA LYS A 163 -14.46 1.13 3.60
C LYS A 163 -13.09 1.79 3.44
N CYS A 164 -12.05 1.04 3.76
CA CYS A 164 -10.67 1.50 3.83
C CYS A 164 -9.75 0.34 3.48
N VAL A 165 -8.66 0.62 2.77
CA VAL A 165 -7.59 -0.36 2.56
C VAL A 165 -6.34 0.15 3.26
N ALA A 166 -5.82 -0.67 4.18
CA ALA A 166 -4.55 -0.43 4.84
C ALA A 166 -3.52 -1.42 4.31
N MET A 167 -2.27 -1.03 4.12
CA MET A 167 -1.26 -1.95 3.64
C MET A 167 0.14 -1.66 4.16
N ASP A 168 0.94 -2.72 4.22
CA ASP A 168 2.31 -2.67 4.74
C ASP A 168 3.38 -2.29 3.71
N MET A 169 2.93 -1.85 2.53
CA MET A 169 3.78 -1.39 1.43
C MET A 169 3.99 0.12 1.51
N GLN A 170 4.99 0.57 0.74
CA GLN A 170 5.39 1.98 0.65
C GLN A 170 4.32 2.91 0.07
N ALA A 171 3.42 2.35 -0.75
CA ALA A 171 2.30 3.04 -1.36
C ALA A 171 1.11 2.10 -1.62
N LEU A 172 -0.09 2.63 -1.89
CA LEU A 172 -1.22 1.84 -2.39
C LEU A 172 -0.85 1.13 -3.69
N ASP A 173 -0.15 1.82 -4.58
CA ASP A 173 0.23 1.33 -5.91
C ASP A 173 1.61 0.66 -5.96
N HIS A 174 1.77 -0.27 -6.89
CA HIS A 174 3.06 -0.86 -7.26
C HIS A 174 4.08 0.23 -7.65
N PRO A 175 5.37 0.14 -7.24
CA PRO A 175 6.37 1.17 -7.52
C PRO A 175 6.44 1.64 -8.98
N LEU A 176 6.21 0.75 -9.94
CA LEU A 176 6.23 1.08 -11.38
C LEU A 176 5.01 1.89 -11.87
N HIS A 177 3.91 1.92 -11.10
CA HIS A 177 2.78 2.82 -11.32
C HIS A 177 3.03 4.24 -10.78
N THR A 178 4.12 4.44 -10.04
CA THR A 178 4.43 5.69 -9.31
C THR A 178 5.61 6.41 -9.93
N ALA A 179 6.03 7.53 -9.32
CA ALA A 179 7.12 8.37 -9.83
C ALA A 179 8.44 7.62 -9.86
N MET A 180 8.58 6.57 -9.04
CA MET A 180 9.76 5.72 -9.04
C MET A 180 9.95 5.01 -10.38
N GLY A 181 8.85 4.60 -11.04
CA GLY A 181 8.85 4.08 -12.39
C GLY A 181 8.89 5.19 -13.46
N ASN A 182 8.59 4.83 -14.70
CA ASN A 182 8.50 5.79 -15.80
C ASN A 182 7.07 6.37 -15.93
N ASN A 183 6.52 6.85 -14.83
CA ASN A 183 5.11 7.18 -14.73
C ASN A 183 4.84 8.54 -14.11
N GLY A 184 3.65 9.08 -14.35
CA GLY A 184 3.23 10.38 -13.84
C GLY A 184 3.91 11.56 -14.53
N MET A 185 3.90 12.72 -13.85
CA MET A 185 4.51 13.95 -14.38
C MET A 185 6.02 14.00 -14.14
N THR A 186 6.51 13.41 -13.06
CA THR A 186 7.93 13.44 -12.68
C THR A 186 8.76 12.37 -13.37
N ARG A 187 8.19 11.18 -13.63
CA ARG A 187 8.82 10.06 -14.36
C ARG A 187 10.29 9.84 -13.99
N MET A 188 10.57 9.64 -12.70
CA MET A 188 11.96 9.61 -12.25
C MET A 188 12.72 8.42 -12.84
N ASN A 189 12.02 7.30 -13.05
CA ASN A 189 12.56 6.04 -13.52
C ASN A 189 13.89 5.69 -12.81
N LEU A 190 13.79 5.50 -11.50
CA LEU A 190 14.94 5.37 -10.60
C LEU A 190 15.87 4.25 -11.05
N LEU A 191 17.17 4.41 -10.76
CA LEU A 191 18.14 3.34 -10.99
C LEU A 191 17.93 2.22 -9.97
N GLY A 192 17.85 0.98 -10.45
CA GLY A 192 17.88 -0.20 -9.62
C GLY A 192 19.29 -0.59 -9.17
N ALA A 193 19.48 -1.85 -8.84
CA ALA A 193 20.69 -2.41 -8.22
C ALA A 193 21.67 -2.89 -9.29
N SER A 194 21.19 -3.17 -10.49
CA SER A 194 22.02 -3.39 -11.67
C SER A 194 22.65 -2.10 -12.20
N GLY A 195 22.17 -0.94 -11.73
CA GLY A 195 22.53 0.38 -12.26
C GLY A 195 21.72 0.80 -13.49
N ASN A 196 20.83 -0.07 -13.99
CA ASN A 196 19.83 0.29 -15.01
C ASN A 196 18.57 0.87 -14.35
N PRO A 197 17.73 1.61 -15.08
CA PRO A 197 16.43 2.03 -14.60
C PRO A 197 15.56 0.82 -14.18
N ILE A 198 14.75 0.97 -13.14
CA ILE A 198 13.92 -0.13 -12.61
C ILE A 198 12.93 -0.68 -13.63
N THR A 199 12.50 0.11 -14.61
CA THR A 199 11.67 -0.36 -15.72
C THR A 199 12.41 -1.38 -16.60
N GLU A 200 13.70 -1.16 -16.84
CA GLU A 200 14.54 -2.05 -17.65
C GLU A 200 14.90 -3.31 -16.88
N GLU A 201 15.18 -3.21 -15.58
CA GLU A 201 15.36 -4.39 -14.71
C GLU A 201 14.10 -5.26 -14.69
N TYR A 202 12.92 -4.65 -14.55
CA TYR A 202 11.66 -5.37 -14.57
C TYR A 202 11.43 -6.07 -15.93
N LYS A 203 11.61 -5.35 -17.05
CA LYS A 203 11.50 -5.92 -18.40
C LYS A 203 12.47 -7.08 -18.62
N ALA A 204 13.69 -7.00 -18.10
CA ALA A 204 14.68 -8.06 -18.22
C ALA A 204 14.29 -9.34 -17.45
N LEU A 205 13.57 -9.20 -16.33
CA LEU A 205 13.16 -10.34 -15.49
C LEU A 205 11.81 -10.93 -15.89
N PHE A 206 10.83 -10.09 -16.23
CA PHE A 206 9.44 -10.48 -16.43
C PHE A 206 8.94 -10.28 -17.87
N GLY A 207 9.69 -9.56 -18.71
CA GLY A 207 9.33 -9.27 -20.11
C GLY A 207 8.56 -7.97 -20.30
N GLU A 208 8.53 -7.49 -21.56
CA GLU A 208 7.84 -6.26 -21.95
C GLU A 208 6.31 -6.36 -21.80
N GLU A 209 5.74 -7.53 -22.08
CA GLU A 209 4.29 -7.76 -21.96
C GLU A 209 3.81 -7.64 -20.51
N SER A 210 4.57 -8.15 -19.53
CA SER A 210 4.28 -7.92 -18.11
C SER A 210 4.45 -6.45 -17.72
N TYR A 211 5.48 -5.79 -18.24
CA TYR A 211 5.70 -4.36 -17.99
C TYR A 211 4.58 -3.48 -18.56
N ALA A 212 3.91 -3.92 -19.63
CA ALA A 212 2.88 -3.16 -20.30
C ALA A 212 1.72 -2.76 -19.37
N ARG A 213 1.47 -3.50 -18.28
CA ARG A 213 0.51 -3.12 -17.24
C ARG A 213 0.85 -1.80 -16.54
N PHE A 214 2.11 -1.37 -16.55
CA PHE A 214 2.56 -0.14 -15.90
C PHE A 214 2.71 1.05 -16.86
N ASP A 215 2.67 0.87 -18.17
CA ASP A 215 2.90 1.96 -19.12
C ASP A 215 1.82 1.98 -20.20
N LYS A 216 1.17 3.13 -20.38
CA LYS A 216 0.09 3.31 -21.36
C LYS A 216 0.48 2.87 -22.77
N TRP A 217 1.66 3.26 -23.23
CA TRP A 217 2.07 3.04 -24.61
C TRP A 217 2.47 1.58 -24.85
N GLU A 218 3.16 0.98 -23.90
CA GLU A 218 3.44 -0.46 -23.92
C GLU A 218 2.12 -1.26 -23.82
N PHE A 219 1.17 -0.85 -22.98
CA PHE A 219 -0.16 -1.46 -22.91
C PHE A 219 -0.85 -1.46 -24.26
N VAL A 220 -0.94 -0.30 -24.90
CA VAL A 220 -1.59 -0.16 -26.22
C VAL A 220 -0.84 -0.95 -27.30
N LYS A 221 0.49 -0.98 -27.26
CA LYS A 221 1.33 -1.77 -28.19
C LYS A 221 1.08 -3.28 -28.05
N HIS A 222 0.94 -3.79 -26.83
CA HIS A 222 0.83 -5.23 -26.57
C HIS A 222 -0.62 -5.74 -26.60
N PHE A 223 -1.58 -4.95 -26.11
CA PHE A 223 -2.97 -5.37 -25.91
C PHE A 223 -3.99 -4.56 -26.72
N GLY A 224 -3.58 -3.46 -27.36
CA GLY A 224 -4.44 -2.61 -28.18
C GLY A 224 -5.15 -1.49 -27.41
N GLN A 225 -5.62 -0.49 -28.15
CA GLN A 225 -6.30 0.70 -27.60
C GLN A 225 -7.62 0.35 -26.91
N GLU A 226 -8.40 -0.57 -27.48
CA GLU A 226 -9.70 -0.98 -26.92
C GLU A 226 -9.56 -1.61 -25.51
N ALA A 227 -8.54 -2.46 -25.32
CA ALA A 227 -8.23 -3.04 -24.02
C ALA A 227 -7.78 -1.95 -23.02
N TYR A 228 -6.99 -0.99 -23.47
CA TYR A 228 -6.58 0.15 -22.64
C TYR A 228 -7.77 1.00 -22.20
N ASP A 229 -8.65 1.35 -23.14
CA ASP A 229 -9.85 2.17 -22.87
C ASP A 229 -10.80 1.44 -21.92
N LYS A 230 -10.95 0.12 -22.06
CA LYS A 230 -11.72 -0.69 -21.11
C LYS A 230 -11.14 -0.64 -19.69
N MET A 231 -9.81 -0.72 -19.55
CA MET A 231 -9.15 -0.82 -18.25
C MET A 231 -8.96 0.54 -17.57
N TYR A 232 -8.63 1.58 -18.33
CA TYR A 232 -8.20 2.88 -17.80
C TYR A 232 -9.05 4.05 -18.32
N GLY A 233 -10.01 3.83 -19.21
CA GLY A 233 -10.80 4.89 -19.84
C GLY A 233 -11.50 5.80 -18.83
N SER A 234 -12.08 5.23 -17.76
CA SER A 234 -12.74 6.02 -16.72
C SER A 234 -11.80 6.98 -15.99
N LEU A 235 -10.49 6.67 -15.92
CA LEU A 235 -9.48 7.57 -15.37
C LEU A 235 -9.12 8.67 -16.38
N GLU A 236 -8.93 8.29 -17.64
CA GLU A 236 -8.59 9.23 -18.72
C GLU A 236 -9.70 10.27 -18.96
N GLU A 237 -10.97 9.86 -18.84
CA GLU A 237 -12.14 10.73 -18.99
C GLU A 237 -12.17 11.88 -17.97
N ILE A 238 -11.63 11.66 -16.77
CA ILE A 238 -11.49 12.69 -15.73
C ILE A 238 -10.12 13.37 -15.75
N GLY A 239 -9.36 13.22 -16.84
CA GLY A 239 -8.05 13.85 -17.04
C GLY A 239 -6.91 13.20 -16.27
N CYS A 240 -7.11 12.01 -15.70
CA CYS A 240 -6.06 11.26 -15.01
C CYS A 240 -5.32 10.36 -16.00
N TRP A 241 -3.99 10.43 -16.01
CA TRP A 241 -3.17 9.45 -16.74
C TRP A 241 -3.44 8.04 -16.19
N GLY A 242 -3.93 7.14 -17.04
CA GLY A 242 -4.55 5.88 -16.61
C GLY A 242 -3.62 4.96 -15.82
N THR A 243 -2.36 4.86 -16.24
CA THR A 243 -1.36 3.99 -15.59
C THR A 243 -0.62 4.65 -14.43
N TRP A 244 -0.88 5.93 -14.15
CA TRP A 244 -0.31 6.66 -13.01
C TRP A 244 -1.17 6.38 -11.78
N GLU A 245 -0.62 5.78 -10.73
CA GLU A 245 -1.33 5.53 -9.46
C GLU A 245 -2.80 5.07 -9.62
N PRO A 246 -3.07 4.04 -10.46
CA PRO A 246 -4.43 3.65 -10.78
C PRO A 246 -5.20 3.12 -9.58
N CYS A 247 -4.57 2.40 -8.65
CA CYS A 247 -5.27 1.88 -7.48
C CYS A 247 -5.71 3.01 -6.55
N HIS A 248 -4.82 3.95 -6.25
CA HIS A 248 -5.15 5.17 -5.49
C HIS A 248 -6.40 5.83 -6.05
N LYS A 249 -6.40 6.18 -7.34
CA LYS A 249 -7.51 6.93 -7.96
C LYS A 249 -8.79 6.11 -8.01
N THR A 250 -8.68 4.80 -8.24
CA THR A 250 -9.84 3.91 -8.26
C THR A 250 -10.50 3.90 -6.88
N MET A 251 -9.75 3.60 -5.82
CA MET A 251 -10.29 3.55 -4.47
C MET A 251 -10.80 4.94 -4.01
N LEU A 252 -9.92 5.93 -4.06
CA LEU A 252 -10.20 7.26 -3.53
C LEU A 252 -11.29 7.99 -4.30
N GLY A 253 -11.37 7.77 -5.62
CA GLY A 253 -12.42 8.30 -6.47
C GLY A 253 -13.81 7.74 -6.14
N HIS A 254 -13.87 6.55 -5.54
CA HIS A 254 -15.08 5.94 -4.97
C HIS A 254 -15.25 6.23 -3.47
N GLY A 255 -14.39 7.07 -2.88
CA GLY A 255 -14.44 7.45 -1.47
C GLY A 255 -13.87 6.40 -0.51
N ILE A 256 -13.21 5.36 -1.02
CA ILE A 256 -12.49 4.35 -0.24
C ILE A 256 -11.12 4.92 0.10
N VAL A 257 -10.84 5.09 1.39
CA VAL A 257 -9.60 5.74 1.85
C VAL A 257 -8.44 4.75 2.03
N GLY A 258 -7.22 5.28 2.01
CA GLY A 258 -5.98 4.50 2.09
C GLY A 258 -5.22 4.69 3.40
N VAL A 259 -4.53 3.64 3.85
CA VAL A 259 -3.46 3.72 4.86
C VAL A 259 -2.22 3.00 4.32
N GLU A 260 -1.10 3.69 4.27
CA GLU A 260 0.16 3.16 3.77
C GLU A 260 1.18 2.94 4.89
N ASN A 261 2.19 2.13 4.62
CA ASN A 261 3.26 1.78 5.56
C ASN A 261 2.71 1.28 6.91
N LEU A 262 1.68 0.43 6.87
CA LEU A 262 1.21 -0.30 8.04
C LEU A 262 2.35 -1.17 8.57
N GLY A 263 2.54 -1.16 9.88
CA GLY A 263 3.76 -1.69 10.49
C GLY A 263 3.56 -2.12 11.92
N GLY A 264 4.53 -1.78 12.77
CA GLY A 264 4.48 -2.16 14.18
C GLY A 264 4.45 -3.67 14.35
N ASP A 265 3.49 -4.14 15.14
CA ASP A 265 3.26 -5.54 15.50
C ASP A 265 2.16 -6.19 14.62
N VAL A 266 2.05 -5.81 13.35
CA VAL A 266 1.02 -6.34 12.42
C VAL A 266 1.01 -7.88 12.33
N ASP A 267 2.16 -8.53 12.52
CA ASP A 267 2.26 -9.99 12.56
C ASP A 267 1.43 -10.64 13.69
N LYS A 268 1.19 -9.92 14.79
CA LYS A 268 0.34 -10.40 15.89
C LYS A 268 -1.14 -10.51 15.51
N VAL A 269 -1.57 -9.78 14.48
CA VAL A 269 -2.96 -9.77 14.00
C VAL A 269 -3.13 -10.35 12.60
N LEU A 270 -2.05 -10.84 11.97
CA LEU A 270 -2.09 -11.48 10.67
C LEU A 270 -3.07 -12.67 10.65
N GLY A 271 -3.97 -12.70 9.67
CA GLY A 271 -5.00 -13.76 9.58
C GLY A 271 -6.13 -13.61 10.60
N LYS A 272 -6.30 -12.43 11.23
CA LYS A 272 -7.33 -12.19 12.26
C LYS A 272 -8.37 -11.16 11.84
N LYS A 273 -9.51 -11.21 12.52
CA LYS A 273 -10.56 -10.18 12.53
C LYS A 273 -10.40 -9.35 13.80
N PHE A 274 -10.48 -8.03 13.70
CA PHE A 274 -10.31 -7.13 14.85
C PHE A 274 -10.97 -5.78 14.60
N MET A 275 -11.02 -4.91 15.62
CA MET A 275 -11.44 -3.52 15.44
C MET A 275 -10.22 -2.65 15.14
N PHE A 276 -10.18 -2.04 13.96
CA PHE A 276 -9.08 -1.16 13.54
C PHE A 276 -9.43 0.29 13.86
N TYR A 277 -8.57 0.92 14.66
CA TYR A 277 -8.65 2.34 15.00
C TYR A 277 -7.56 3.11 14.27
N CYS A 278 -7.98 4.05 13.43
CA CYS A 278 -7.12 4.99 12.75
C CYS A 278 -7.86 6.31 12.58
N PHE A 279 -7.25 7.37 13.09
CA PHE A 279 -7.82 8.72 13.09
C PHE A 279 -6.75 9.68 12.60
N PRO A 280 -6.72 9.99 11.29
CA PRO A 280 -5.82 11.00 10.77
C PRO A 280 -6.09 12.37 11.40
N LEU A 281 -5.08 13.24 11.40
CA LEU A 281 -5.26 14.62 11.84
C LEU A 281 -6.40 15.24 11.06
N ARG A 282 -7.33 15.93 11.76
CA ARG A 282 -8.39 16.70 11.13
C ARG A 282 -7.83 18.00 10.53
N TRP A 283 -6.93 17.85 9.56
CA TRP A 283 -6.18 18.94 8.95
C TRP A 283 -7.06 19.65 7.92
N TYR A 284 -7.35 20.93 8.18
CA TYR A 284 -8.08 21.78 7.25
C TYR A 284 -7.30 21.89 5.94
N MET A 285 -7.94 21.48 4.84
CA MET A 285 -7.35 21.33 3.51
C MET A 285 -6.13 20.40 3.44
N GLY A 286 -5.99 19.47 4.39
CA GLY A 286 -4.99 18.41 4.33
C GLY A 286 -5.39 17.32 3.33
N ASP A 287 -4.44 16.89 2.50
CA ASP A 287 -4.61 15.82 1.51
C ASP A 287 -4.29 14.43 2.08
N GLY A 288 -3.58 14.38 3.21
CA GLY A 288 -3.30 13.18 3.97
C GLY A 288 -2.67 13.52 5.32
N SER A 289 -2.49 12.51 6.17
CA SER A 289 -1.74 12.69 7.41
C SER A 289 -1.20 11.39 8.00
N MET A 290 -0.01 11.47 8.61
CA MET A 290 0.44 10.51 9.60
C MET A 290 -0.66 10.16 10.60
N ALA A 291 -0.78 8.88 10.90
CA ALA A 291 -1.74 8.37 11.86
C ALA A 291 -1.13 7.24 12.68
N ARG A 292 -1.66 7.05 13.89
CA ARG A 292 -1.34 5.87 14.71
C ARG A 292 -2.45 4.85 14.52
N CYS A 293 -2.15 3.79 13.79
CA CYS A 293 -3.04 2.68 13.53
C CYS A 293 -2.95 1.67 14.67
N VAL A 294 -4.10 1.21 15.17
CA VAL A 294 -4.17 0.32 16.32
C VAL A 294 -5.21 -0.76 16.07
N ALA A 295 -4.87 -2.02 16.34
CA ALA A 295 -5.85 -3.09 16.45
C ALA A 295 -6.35 -3.21 17.89
N TYR A 296 -7.65 -3.41 18.07
CA TYR A 296 -8.27 -3.81 19.33
C TYR A 296 -8.88 -5.20 19.17
N ILE A 297 -8.33 -6.16 19.90
CA ILE A 297 -8.53 -7.60 19.70
C ILE A 297 -8.48 -8.34 21.05
N ASP A 298 -9.11 -9.51 21.12
CA ASP A 298 -8.98 -10.41 22.28
C ASP A 298 -7.52 -10.92 22.37
N GLU A 299 -6.91 -10.86 23.55
CA GLU A 299 -5.53 -11.30 23.79
C GLU A 299 -5.33 -12.77 23.40
N ASP A 300 -6.37 -13.61 23.54
CA ASP A 300 -6.33 -15.03 23.19
C ASP A 300 -6.31 -15.27 21.66
N ASP A 301 -6.69 -14.28 20.85
CA ASP A 301 -6.71 -14.36 19.39
C ASP A 301 -5.38 -13.94 18.74
N LEU A 302 -4.45 -13.36 19.51
CA LEU A 302 -3.15 -12.91 19.01
C LEU A 302 -2.29 -14.08 18.52
N ASN A 303 -1.51 -13.84 17.47
CA ASN A 303 -0.45 -14.76 17.09
C ASN A 303 0.71 -14.67 18.09
N ASP A 304 1.27 -15.82 18.48
CA ASP A 304 2.46 -15.91 19.33
C ASP A 304 3.73 -15.59 18.51
N VAL A 305 3.96 -14.30 18.32
CA VAL A 305 5.12 -13.74 17.63
C VAL A 305 5.75 -12.65 18.50
N PRO A 306 7.08 -12.48 18.45
CA PRO A 306 7.75 -11.48 19.29
C PRO A 306 7.33 -10.05 18.90
N ASP A 307 7.41 -9.15 19.88
CA ASP A 307 7.32 -7.71 19.64
C ASP A 307 8.36 -7.28 18.61
N ARG A 308 7.95 -6.40 17.70
CA ARG A 308 8.88 -5.83 16.74
C ARG A 308 9.89 -4.92 17.44
N THR A 309 11.16 -5.11 17.10
CA THR A 309 12.24 -4.23 17.54
C THR A 309 12.78 -3.41 16.37
N TYR A 310 13.11 -2.15 16.63
CA TYR A 310 13.65 -1.21 15.64
C TYR A 310 15.09 -0.86 16.05
N LYS A 311 16.09 -1.33 15.31
CA LYS A 311 17.51 -1.23 15.74
C LYS A 311 18.24 0.06 15.27
N TYR A 312 17.84 0.74 14.19
CA TYR A 312 18.16 2.15 13.84
C TYR A 312 17.43 2.55 12.54
N ALA A 313 17.04 3.82 12.32
CA ALA A 313 16.46 4.34 11.05
C ALA A 313 15.31 3.51 10.42
N GLY A 314 14.54 2.77 11.22
CA GLY A 314 13.48 1.89 10.72
C GLY A 314 13.91 0.44 10.47
N THR A 315 15.21 0.11 10.45
CA THR A 315 15.76 -1.22 10.11
C THR A 315 14.97 -2.34 10.80
N GLY A 316 14.06 -2.97 10.04
CA GLY A 316 13.19 -4.06 10.46
C GLY A 316 13.89 -5.41 10.55
N VAL A 317 15.22 -5.44 10.54
CA VAL A 317 15.97 -6.68 10.43
C VAL A 317 17.06 -6.77 11.47
N GLU A 318 16.81 -7.66 12.42
CA GLU A 318 17.63 -7.89 13.61
C GLU A 318 19.08 -8.28 13.27
N SER A 319 19.28 -8.90 12.11
CA SER A 319 20.57 -9.36 11.59
C SER A 319 20.52 -9.60 10.08
N ARG A 320 21.70 -9.70 9.45
CA ARG A 320 21.86 -10.13 8.04
C ARG A 320 21.21 -11.50 7.78
N GLU A 321 21.21 -12.39 8.76
CA GLU A 321 20.58 -13.71 8.63
C GLU A 321 19.05 -13.61 8.59
N THR A 322 18.49 -12.71 9.40
CA THR A 322 17.05 -12.37 9.38
C THR A 322 16.67 -11.70 8.06
N PHE A 323 17.51 -10.80 7.53
CA PHE A 323 17.29 -10.18 6.21
C PHE A 323 17.28 -11.20 5.09
N LEU A 324 18.23 -12.13 5.08
CA LEU A 324 18.26 -13.20 4.09
C LEU A 324 17.02 -14.09 4.20
N LYS A 325 16.61 -14.52 5.40
CA LYS A 325 15.37 -15.31 5.61
C LYS A 325 14.12 -14.60 5.07
N HIS A 326 14.01 -13.28 5.25
CA HIS A 326 12.86 -12.50 4.78
C HIS A 326 12.92 -12.14 3.29
N LYS A 327 14.12 -11.93 2.75
CA LYS A 327 14.34 -11.85 1.29
C LYS A 327 13.77 -13.11 0.61
N TYR A 328 14.03 -14.28 1.19
CA TYR A 328 13.49 -15.54 0.69
C TYR A 328 11.98 -15.73 0.91
N THR A 329 11.33 -14.99 1.83
CA THR A 329 9.86 -15.04 1.96
C THR A 329 9.14 -14.23 0.88
N CYS A 330 9.77 -13.19 0.33
CA CYS A 330 9.29 -12.50 -0.87
C CYS A 330 9.70 -13.26 -2.15
N ASP A 331 10.72 -14.13 -2.08
CA ASP A 331 11.08 -15.05 -3.18
C ASP A 331 10.31 -16.40 -3.14
N ARG A 332 9.19 -16.52 -2.39
CA ARG A 332 8.42 -17.79 -2.22
C ARG A 332 7.96 -18.48 -3.52
N LYS A 333 8.10 -17.84 -4.69
CA LYS A 333 7.71 -18.36 -6.00
C LYS A 333 8.80 -18.31 -7.09
N LEU A 334 10.07 -18.01 -6.78
CA LEU A 334 11.10 -17.94 -7.83
C LEU A 334 11.51 -19.30 -8.45
N GLU A 335 10.89 -20.43 -8.06
CA GLU A 335 11.23 -21.75 -8.64
C GLU A 335 10.47 -22.13 -9.93
N GLU A 336 9.44 -21.39 -10.39
CA GLU A 336 8.89 -21.60 -11.74
C GLU A 336 8.35 -20.29 -12.36
N PRO A 337 8.73 -19.90 -13.59
CA PRO A 337 8.08 -18.80 -14.29
C PRO A 337 6.60 -19.16 -14.52
N SER A 338 5.71 -18.30 -14.02
CA SER A 338 4.29 -18.59 -13.88
C SER A 338 3.62 -18.90 -15.23
N ARG A 339 3.00 -20.08 -15.31
CA ARG A 339 2.03 -20.46 -16.36
C ARG A 339 0.78 -19.53 -16.40
N MET A 340 0.62 -18.62 -15.44
CA MET A 340 -0.58 -17.79 -15.27
C MET A 340 -0.69 -16.62 -16.25
N VAL A 341 0.43 -16.01 -16.70
CA VAL A 341 0.36 -14.85 -17.60
C VAL A 341 -0.29 -15.21 -18.94
N THR A 342 -0.09 -16.45 -19.40
CA THR A 342 -0.70 -16.96 -20.64
C THR A 342 -2.20 -17.21 -20.49
N GLN A 343 -2.68 -17.60 -19.31
CA GLN A 343 -4.07 -18.00 -19.11
C GLN A 343 -5.03 -16.80 -18.97
N LEU A 344 -4.59 -15.71 -18.31
CA LEU A 344 -5.36 -14.45 -18.21
C LEU A 344 -5.50 -13.73 -19.56
N CYS A 345 -4.49 -13.83 -20.44
CA CYS A 345 -4.57 -13.28 -21.80
C CYS A 345 -5.57 -14.06 -22.66
N GLU A 346 -5.72 -15.37 -22.46
CA GLU A 346 -6.71 -16.18 -23.17
C GLU A 346 -8.16 -15.85 -22.74
N GLU A 347 -8.39 -15.46 -21.48
CA GLU A 347 -9.73 -15.12 -20.99
C GLU A 347 -10.19 -13.73 -21.46
N LEU A 348 -9.29 -12.74 -21.49
CA LEU A 348 -9.59 -11.40 -22.01
C LEU A 348 -9.82 -11.36 -23.53
N VAL A 349 -9.18 -12.26 -24.29
CA VAL A 349 -9.35 -12.36 -25.76
C VAL A 349 -10.61 -13.16 -26.14
N ASN A 350 -11.06 -14.10 -25.29
CA ASN A 350 -12.16 -15.01 -25.64
C ASN A 350 -13.55 -14.57 -25.12
N GLY A 351 -13.67 -13.42 -24.46
CA GLY A 351 -14.96 -12.82 -24.11
C GLY A 351 -15.89 -13.72 -23.29
N LYS A 352 -15.35 -14.40 -22.27
CA LYS A 352 -16.13 -15.11 -21.26
C LYS A 352 -16.16 -14.35 -19.94
#